data_AF-A0A3B9FPF1-F1
#
_entry.id   AF-A0A3B9FPF1-F1
#
_cell.length_a   1.000
_cell.length_b   1.000
_cell.length_c   1.000
_cell.angle_alpha   90.00
_cell.angle_beta   90.00
_cell.angle_gamma   90.00
#
_symmetry.space_group_name_H-M   'P 1'
#
loop_
_entity.id
_entity.type
_entity.pdbx_description
1 polymer ?
#
loop_
_entity_poly.entity_id
_entity_poly.type
_entity_poly.pdbx_seq_one_letter_code
_entity_poly.pdbx_strand_id
1 'polypeptide(L)'
;VAKHLKSHDSVEWVRFPGLEDDPMHSLNQKYLNGKGGSMVVFGIKGGAEAGPKFIDNLQLFSHLANVGDAKSLAIHPATTTHSQLNEEQQKAGGITPELVRLSIGIEHIDDIIADVDHALGEATV
;
A
#
# COMPACT_ATOMS: atom_id res chain seq x y z
N VAL A 1 -5.48 9.01 2.21
CA VAL A 1 -4.92 7.82 1.51
C VAL A 1 -5.77 6.56 1.69
N ALA A 2 -5.82 5.88 2.85
CA ALA A 2 -6.53 4.59 2.96
C ALA A 2 -8.01 4.63 2.51
N LYS A 3 -8.76 5.67 2.89
CA LYS A 3 -10.15 5.89 2.44
C LYS A 3 -10.25 6.08 0.92
N HIS A 4 -9.29 6.78 0.33
CA HIS A 4 -9.23 7.06 -1.11
C HIS A 4 -8.98 5.77 -1.90
N LEU A 5 -7.96 5.00 -1.49
CA LEU A 5 -7.68 3.68 -2.08
C LEU A 5 -8.89 2.75 -2.00
N LYS A 6 -9.63 2.76 -0.87
CA LYS A 6 -10.80 1.91 -0.67
C LYS A 6 -11.94 2.22 -1.66
N SER A 7 -12.04 3.44 -2.15
CA SER A 7 -13.03 3.86 -3.16
C SER A 7 -12.53 3.79 -4.60
N HIS A 8 -11.29 3.36 -4.84
CA HIS A 8 -10.67 3.41 -6.16
C HIS A 8 -10.90 2.11 -6.96
N ASP A 9 -11.32 2.23 -8.22
CA ASP A 9 -11.69 1.07 -9.05
C ASP A 9 -10.52 0.12 -9.35
N SER A 10 -9.29 0.61 -9.38
CA SER A 10 -8.06 -0.21 -9.56
C SER A 10 -7.58 -0.94 -8.29
N VAL A 11 -8.32 -0.85 -7.16
CA VAL A 11 -7.94 -1.46 -5.88
C VAL A 11 -8.92 -2.58 -5.50
N GLU A 12 -8.41 -3.75 -5.12
CA GLU A 12 -9.22 -4.90 -4.73
C GLU A 12 -9.59 -4.90 -3.25
N TRP A 13 -8.65 -4.50 -2.40
CA TRP A 13 -8.81 -4.48 -0.96
C TRP A 13 -7.84 -3.50 -0.33
N VAL A 14 -8.15 -3.00 0.87
CA VAL A 14 -7.27 -2.13 1.66
C VAL A 14 -7.22 -2.66 3.09
N ARG A 15 -6.03 -2.64 3.72
CA ARG A 15 -5.86 -2.85 5.16
C ARG A 15 -5.24 -1.62 5.77
N PHE A 16 -5.97 -1.05 6.73
CA PHE A 16 -5.53 0.06 7.54
C PHE A 16 -6.36 0.03 8.82
N PRO A 17 -5.75 -0.14 10.01
CA PRO A 17 -6.51 -0.29 11.25
C PRO A 17 -7.40 0.91 11.61
N GLY A 18 -7.17 2.08 10.99
CA GLY A 18 -8.05 3.25 11.12
C GLY A 18 -9.34 3.21 10.29
N LEU A 19 -9.52 2.23 9.39
CA LEU A 19 -10.78 1.99 8.69
C LEU A 19 -11.74 1.22 9.60
N GLU A 20 -13.03 1.56 9.57
CA GLU A 20 -14.05 0.98 10.46
C GLU A 20 -14.31 -0.50 10.19
N ASP A 21 -14.13 -0.95 8.95
CA ASP A 21 -14.30 -2.33 8.51
C ASP A 21 -13.00 -3.14 8.50
N ASP A 22 -11.88 -2.55 8.93
CA ASP A 22 -10.64 -3.30 9.11
C ASP A 22 -10.79 -4.26 10.31
N PRO A 23 -10.38 -5.54 10.20
CA PRO A 23 -10.47 -6.50 11.30
C PRO A 23 -9.79 -6.04 12.59
N MET A 24 -8.78 -5.17 12.48
CA MET A 24 -8.02 -4.64 13.61
C MET A 24 -8.60 -3.32 14.16
N HIS A 25 -9.72 -2.80 13.63
CA HIS A 25 -10.29 -1.51 14.03
C HIS A 25 -10.52 -1.41 15.53
N SER A 26 -11.17 -2.40 16.14
CA SER A 26 -11.43 -2.42 17.59
C SER A 26 -10.15 -2.39 18.43
N LEU A 27 -9.09 -3.08 17.98
CA LEU A 27 -7.79 -3.08 18.65
C LEU A 27 -7.06 -1.75 18.45
N ASN A 28 -7.19 -1.15 17.27
CA ASN A 28 -6.67 0.19 16.97
C ASN A 28 -7.33 1.27 17.84
N GLN A 29 -8.64 1.20 18.06
CA GLN A 29 -9.34 2.09 19.01
C GLN A 29 -8.77 1.92 20.42
N LYS A 30 -8.61 0.68 20.88
CA LYS A 30 -8.14 0.37 22.24
C LYS A 30 -6.68 0.77 22.48
N TYR A 31 -5.78 0.45 21.56
CA TYR A 31 -4.34 0.54 21.80
C TYR A 31 -3.67 1.75 21.14
N LEU A 32 -4.27 2.32 20.09
CA LEU A 32 -3.67 3.40 19.28
C LEU A 32 -4.57 4.63 19.19
N ASN A 33 -5.61 4.71 20.02
CA ASN A 33 -6.59 5.81 20.04
C ASN A 33 -7.18 6.11 18.64
N GLY A 34 -7.40 5.05 17.86
CA GLY A 34 -7.99 5.16 16.52
C GLY A 34 -7.05 5.69 15.44
N LYS A 35 -5.79 6.04 15.75
CA LYS A 35 -4.89 6.72 14.80
C LYS A 35 -4.41 5.85 13.64
N GLY A 36 -4.31 4.53 13.81
CA GLY A 36 -3.93 3.58 12.74
C GLY A 36 -2.47 3.62 12.28
N GLY A 37 -1.74 4.71 12.54
CA GLY A 37 -0.36 4.90 12.08
C GLY A 37 -0.28 5.40 10.63
N SER A 38 0.89 5.30 10.02
CA SER A 38 1.16 5.76 8.64
C SER A 38 1.25 4.64 7.61
N MET A 39 1.11 3.38 8.03
CA MET A 39 1.24 2.23 7.14
C MET A 39 -0.11 1.87 6.53
N VAL A 40 -0.18 1.83 5.20
CA VAL A 40 -1.34 1.38 4.45
C VAL A 40 -0.89 0.30 3.48
N VAL A 41 -1.61 -0.83 3.45
CA VAL A 41 -1.40 -1.87 2.44
C VAL A 41 -2.68 -2.06 1.64
N PHE A 42 -2.53 -2.35 0.36
CA PHE A 42 -3.67 -2.59 -0.53
C PHE A 42 -3.31 -3.61 -1.61
N GLY A 43 -4.34 -4.22 -2.18
CA GLY A 43 -4.20 -5.08 -3.35
C GLY A 43 -4.51 -4.32 -4.63
N ILE A 44 -3.54 -4.25 -5.56
CA ILE A 44 -3.74 -3.63 -6.87
C ILE A 44 -4.34 -4.63 -7.88
N LYS A 45 -5.37 -4.21 -8.63
CA LYS A 45 -5.88 -5.03 -9.73
C LYS A 45 -4.80 -5.26 -10.78
N GLY A 46 -4.75 -6.48 -11.32
CA GLY A 46 -3.68 -6.88 -12.26
C GLY A 46 -2.52 -7.62 -11.59
N GLY A 47 -2.51 -7.76 -10.26
CA GLY A 47 -1.64 -8.69 -9.54
C GLY A 47 -0.15 -8.43 -9.72
N ALA A 48 0.62 -9.50 -9.91
CA ALA A 48 2.09 -9.49 -9.94
C ALA A 48 2.69 -8.55 -11.00
N GLU A 49 1.96 -8.27 -12.09
CA GLU A 49 2.42 -7.40 -13.17
C GLU A 49 2.14 -5.93 -12.89
N ALA A 50 1.01 -5.62 -12.24
CA ALA A 50 0.61 -4.26 -11.95
C ALA A 50 1.40 -3.66 -10.77
N GLY A 51 1.78 -4.48 -9.78
CA GLY A 51 2.54 -4.03 -8.61
C GLY A 51 3.84 -3.29 -8.96
N PRO A 52 4.78 -3.91 -9.73
CA PRO A 52 6.01 -3.24 -10.16
C PRO A 52 5.75 -1.99 -11.01
N LYS A 53 4.80 -2.06 -11.95
CA LYS A 53 4.42 -0.90 -12.79
C LYS A 53 3.92 0.27 -11.95
N PHE A 54 3.13 0.01 -10.92
CA PHE A 54 2.67 1.04 -10.00
C PHE A 54 3.86 1.71 -9.30
N ILE A 55 4.79 0.92 -8.76
CA ILE A 55 5.98 1.46 -8.08
C ILE A 55 6.84 2.31 -9.02
N ASP A 56 7.04 1.86 -10.26
CA ASP A 56 7.88 2.56 -11.25
C ASP A 56 7.25 3.87 -11.76
N ASN A 57 5.92 4.02 -11.68
CA ASN A 57 5.19 5.22 -12.12
C ASN A 57 4.94 6.25 -11.01
N LEU A 58 5.33 5.97 -9.76
CA LEU A 58 5.28 6.94 -8.67
C LEU A 58 6.34 8.02 -8.88
N GLN A 59 5.95 9.28 -8.74
CA GLN A 59 6.82 10.45 -8.90
C GLN A 59 7.18 11.10 -7.56
N LEU A 60 6.30 10.97 -6.55
CA LEU A 60 6.50 11.51 -5.20
C LEU A 60 7.07 10.45 -4.26
N PHE A 61 6.50 9.24 -4.28
CA PHE A 61 6.94 8.16 -3.39
C PHE A 61 8.33 7.64 -3.76
N SER A 62 9.19 7.46 -2.77
CA SER A 62 10.48 6.78 -2.98
C SER A 62 10.33 5.26 -2.88
N HIS A 63 10.87 4.52 -3.85
CA HIS A 63 10.93 3.06 -3.81
C HIS A 63 12.02 2.59 -2.83
N LEU A 64 11.69 2.49 -1.55
CA LEU A 64 12.60 2.07 -0.49
C LEU A 64 11.93 1.11 0.51
N ALA A 65 12.73 0.20 1.06
CA ALA A 65 12.26 -0.83 1.98
C ALA A 65 12.04 -0.32 3.43
N ASN A 66 12.59 0.83 3.81
CA ASN A 66 12.37 1.42 5.13
C ASN A 66 10.92 1.91 5.32
N VAL A 67 10.60 2.36 6.53
CA VAL A 67 9.27 2.84 6.94
C VAL A 67 9.40 3.99 7.94
N GLY A 68 8.39 4.85 8.03
CA GLY A 68 8.31 5.91 9.04
C GLY A 68 9.24 7.11 8.81
N ASP A 69 9.67 7.34 7.57
CA ASP A 69 10.39 8.55 7.18
C ASP A 69 9.40 9.73 7.03
N ALA A 70 9.93 10.96 7.01
CA ALA A 70 9.17 12.14 6.61
C ALA A 70 8.73 12.06 5.14
N LYS A 71 9.49 11.34 4.31
CA LYS A 71 9.13 11.05 2.91
C LYS A 71 8.18 9.88 2.81
N SER A 72 7.26 9.95 1.86
CA SER A 72 6.39 8.86 1.47
C SER A 72 7.18 7.77 0.74
N LEU A 73 6.99 6.51 1.15
CA LEU A 73 7.72 5.35 0.63
C LEU A 73 6.76 4.28 0.14
N ALA A 74 7.10 3.62 -0.96
CA ALA A 74 6.30 2.55 -1.53
C ALA A 74 7.16 1.33 -1.85
N ILE A 75 6.57 0.14 -1.73
CA ILE A 75 7.22 -1.09 -2.14
C ILE A 75 6.20 -2.15 -2.53
N HIS A 76 6.56 -2.99 -3.50
CA HIS A 76 5.81 -4.19 -3.87
C HIS A 76 6.53 -5.43 -3.28
N PRO A 77 6.12 -5.97 -2.12
CA PRO A 77 6.93 -6.93 -1.37
C PRO A 77 7.26 -8.22 -2.13
N ALA A 78 6.33 -8.72 -2.95
CA ALA A 78 6.51 -9.97 -3.70
C ALA A 78 7.70 -9.91 -4.68
N THR A 79 7.97 -8.76 -5.30
CA THR A 79 9.09 -8.61 -6.25
C THR A 79 10.32 -7.93 -5.65
N THR A 80 10.30 -7.60 -4.36
CA THR A 80 11.38 -6.84 -3.71
C THR A 80 11.87 -7.55 -2.45
N THR A 81 11.35 -7.17 -1.28
CA THR A 81 11.77 -7.63 0.05
C THR A 81 11.59 -9.14 0.27
N HIS A 82 10.65 -9.77 -0.44
CA HIS A 82 10.33 -11.19 -0.31
C HIS A 82 10.58 -11.95 -1.62
N SER A 83 11.33 -11.37 -2.56
CA SER A 83 11.61 -11.97 -3.88
C SER A 83 12.42 -13.26 -3.84
N GLN A 84 13.08 -13.56 -2.70
CA GLN A 84 13.82 -14.82 -2.50
C GLN A 84 12.93 -16.01 -2.13
N LEU A 85 11.67 -15.76 -1.78
CA LEU A 85 10.68 -16.79 -1.46
C LEU A 85 9.95 -17.24 -2.73
N ASN A 86 9.58 -18.51 -2.79
CA ASN A 86 8.64 -18.96 -3.83
C ASN A 86 7.21 -18.47 -3.54
N GLU A 87 6.31 -18.56 -4.53
CA GLU A 87 4.94 -18.05 -4.38
C GLU A 87 4.16 -18.68 -3.22
N GLU A 88 4.34 -19.97 -2.94
CA GLU A 88 3.66 -20.65 -1.84
C GLU A 88 4.13 -20.10 -0.49
N GLN A 89 5.43 -19.87 -0.35
CA GLN A 89 6.03 -19.27 0.84
C GLN A 89 5.61 -17.82 1.03
N GLN A 90 5.54 -17.03 -0.06
CA GLN A 90 5.03 -15.66 -0.02
C GLN A 90 3.58 -15.63 0.47
N LYS A 91 2.71 -16.46 -0.13
CA LYS A 91 1.30 -16.57 0.28
C LYS A 91 1.15 -17.03 1.73
N ALA A 92 1.94 -17.99 2.17
CA ALA A 92 1.95 -18.45 3.57
C ALA A 92 2.36 -17.33 4.56
N GLY A 93 3.21 -16.39 4.13
CA GLY A 93 3.59 -15.19 4.87
C GLY A 93 2.60 -14.02 4.75
N GLY A 94 1.47 -14.20 4.05
CA GLY A 94 0.51 -13.12 3.79
C GLY A 94 0.96 -12.12 2.73
N ILE A 95 1.99 -12.45 1.95
CA ILE A 95 2.46 -11.66 0.81
C ILE A 95 1.76 -12.19 -0.44
N THR A 96 0.68 -11.52 -0.84
CA THR A 96 -0.02 -11.85 -2.06
C THR A 96 0.58 -11.09 -3.26
N PRO A 97 0.45 -11.61 -4.49
CA PRO A 97 1.08 -11.02 -5.67
C PRO A 97 0.61 -9.59 -6.00
N GLU A 98 -0.56 -9.18 -5.51
CA GLU A 98 -1.10 -7.84 -5.70
C GLU A 98 -0.74 -6.85 -4.58
N LEU A 99 -0.07 -7.31 -3.51
CA LEU A 99 0.13 -6.51 -2.31
C LEU A 99 1.12 -5.37 -2.56
N VAL A 100 0.66 -4.14 -2.36
CA VAL A 100 1.49 -2.94 -2.31
C VAL A 100 1.47 -2.38 -0.89
N ARG A 101 2.66 -1.95 -0.41
CA ARG A 101 2.83 -1.32 0.89
C ARG A 101 3.25 0.13 0.75
N LEU A 102 2.45 1.03 1.33
CA LEU A 102 2.73 2.45 1.44
C LEU A 102 3.07 2.81 2.89
N SER A 103 4.18 3.54 3.07
CA SER A 103 4.51 4.28 4.29
C SER A 103 4.28 5.75 4.00
N ILE A 104 3.20 6.31 4.54
CA ILE A 104 2.80 7.70 4.26
C ILE A 104 3.67 8.68 5.06
N GLY A 105 4.30 9.61 4.33
CA GLY A 105 5.11 10.68 4.88
C GLY A 105 4.28 11.86 5.37
N ILE A 106 4.90 13.04 5.38
CA ILE A 106 4.30 14.30 5.85
C ILE A 106 4.06 15.32 4.74
N GLU A 107 4.10 14.89 3.47
CA GLU A 107 3.77 15.72 2.31
C GLU A 107 2.30 16.16 2.33
N HIS A 108 1.95 17.11 1.44
CA HIS A 108 0.57 17.54 1.30
C HIS A 108 -0.30 16.38 0.82
N ILE A 109 -1.47 16.21 1.45
CA ILE A 109 -2.34 15.06 1.19
C ILE A 109 -2.80 14.98 -0.27
N ASP A 110 -3.04 16.14 -0.90
CA ASP A 110 -3.48 16.20 -2.30
C ASP A 110 -2.38 15.72 -3.27
N ASP A 111 -1.12 16.03 -2.98
CA ASP A 111 0.01 15.57 -3.80
C ASP A 111 0.19 14.06 -3.67
N ILE A 112 0.05 13.52 -2.46
CA ILE A 112 0.08 12.08 -2.21
C ILE A 112 -1.05 11.37 -2.96
N ILE A 113 -2.26 11.90 -2.93
CA ILE A 113 -3.41 11.31 -3.63
C ILE A 113 -3.21 11.38 -5.14
N ALA A 114 -2.78 12.53 -5.66
CA ALA A 114 -2.55 12.72 -7.09
C ALA A 114 -1.48 11.76 -7.65
N ASP A 115 -0.38 11.55 -6.93
CA ASP A 115 0.68 10.63 -7.33
C ASP A 115 0.18 9.16 -7.34
N VAL A 116 -0.60 8.78 -6.32
CA VAL A 116 -1.21 7.45 -6.24
C VAL A 116 -2.19 7.22 -7.39
N ASP A 117 -3.05 8.19 -7.72
CA ASP A 117 -4.02 8.07 -8.81
C ASP A 117 -3.34 7.97 -10.17
N HIS A 118 -2.32 8.79 -10.41
CA HIS A 118 -1.48 8.72 -11.61
C HIS A 118 -0.87 7.32 -11.76
N ALA A 119 -0.19 6.83 -10.73
CA ALA A 119 0.47 5.53 -10.77
C ALA A 119 -0.52 4.36 -10.90
N LEU A 120 -1.70 4.42 -10.28
CA LEU A 120 -2.75 3.42 -10.45
C LEU A 120 -3.30 3.41 -11.88
N GLY A 121 -3.49 4.59 -12.48
CA GLY A 121 -3.91 4.74 -13.87
C GLY A 121 -2.93 4.07 -14.84
N GLU A 122 -1.64 4.38 -14.74
CA GLU A 122 -0.61 3.81 -15.63
C GLU A 122 -0.42 2.30 -15.42
N ALA A 123 -0.61 1.80 -14.20
CA ALA A 123 -0.35 0.39 -13.87
C ALA A 123 -1.49 -0.57 -14.24
N THR A 124 -2.73 -0.09 -14.33
CA THR A 124 -3.94 -0.92 -14.48
C THR A 124 -4.66 -0.78 -15.81
N VAL A 125 -4.08 -0.04 -16.75
CA VAL A 125 -4.48 0.04 -18.17
C VAL A 125 -3.92 -1.11 -18.99
#